data_AF-Q5C7L3-F1
#
_entry.id   AF-Q5C7L3-F1
#
_cell.length_a   1.000
_cell.length_b   1.000
_cell.length_c   1.000
_cell.angle_alpha   90.00
_cell.angle_beta   90.00
_cell.angle_gamma   90.00
#
_symmetry.space_group_name_H-M   'P 1'
#
loop_
_entity.id
_entity.type
_entity.pdbx_description
1 polymer ?
#
loop_
_entity_poly.entity_id
_entity_poly.type
_entity_poly.pdbx_seq_one_letter_code
_entity_poly.pdbx_strand_id
1 'polypeptide(L)'
;MLLIWIIYLITFYLNSISINANNLNSHSDLNSKHSIEEKDSNVKVIYEATRSVCYTKGQAIECSPPFTNIAESIDIKATSTCGQFGQSEEICRYVLGQRKCDICDSSEKFGTHLLTDRHQMNNE
;
A
#
# COMPACT_ATOMS: atom_id res chain seq x y z
N MET A 1 32.67 0.55 33.51
CA MET A 1 33.20 1.06 32.23
C MET A 1 32.45 0.52 31.01
N LEU A 2 32.03 -0.76 30.99
CA LEU A 2 31.30 -1.36 29.86
C LEU A 2 29.89 -0.78 29.60
N LEU A 3 29.14 -0.46 30.67
CA LEU A 3 27.76 0.04 30.57
C LEU A 3 27.65 1.42 29.90
N ILE A 4 28.67 2.27 30.06
CA ILE A 4 28.70 3.62 29.46
C ILE A 4 28.88 3.53 27.94
N TRP A 5 29.65 2.55 27.47
CA TRP A 5 29.85 2.29 26.04
C TRP A 5 28.57 1.79 25.35
N ILE A 6 27.77 0.96 26.03
CA ILE A 6 26.51 0.46 25.50
C ILE A 6 25.50 1.59 25.32
N ILE A 7 25.40 2.51 26.28
CA ILE A 7 24.51 3.67 26.20
C ILE A 7 24.95 4.63 25.08
N TYR A 8 26.27 4.80 24.90
CA TYR A 8 26.81 5.63 23.81
C TYR A 8 26.52 5.02 22.42
N LEU A 9 26.59 3.69 22.28
CA LEU A 9 26.23 2.98 21.05
C LEU A 9 24.73 3.09 20.71
N ILE A 10 23.85 2.97 21.70
CA ILE A 10 22.39 3.08 21.49
C ILE A 10 22.00 4.50 21.08
N THR A 11 22.58 5.52 21.73
CA THR A 11 22.31 6.93 21.39
C THR A 11 22.88 7.33 20.04
N PHE A 12 24.01 6.74 19.62
CA PHE A 12 24.55 6.95 18.27
C PHE A 12 23.65 6.33 17.18
N TYR A 13 23.13 5.12 17.40
CA TYR A 13 22.25 4.43 16.44
C TYR A 13 20.88 5.11 16.25
N LEU A 14 20.32 5.71 17.31
CA LEU A 14 19.02 6.38 17.24
C LEU A 14 19.09 7.73 16.49
N ASN A 15 20.24 8.41 16.48
CA ASN A 15 20.42 9.68 15.75
C ASN A 15 20.65 9.49 14.24
N SER A 16 20.94 8.27 13.78
CA SER A 16 21.17 7.96 12.36
C SER A 16 19.92 7.63 11.54
N ILE A 17 18.73 7.63 12.15
CA ILE A 17 17.47 7.36 11.42
C ILE A 17 16.87 8.70 10.95
N SER A 18 17.48 9.27 9.90
CA SER A 18 16.85 10.31 9.10
C SER A 18 15.92 9.63 8.09
N ILE A 19 14.61 9.63 8.35
CA ILE A 19 13.60 9.22 7.39
C ILE A 19 13.53 10.28 6.30
N ASN A 20 14.23 10.05 5.18
CA ASN A 20 14.08 10.88 3.98
C ASN A 20 12.77 10.47 3.28
N ALA A 21 11.67 11.11 3.66
CA ALA A 21 10.38 10.96 3.01
C ALA A 21 10.35 11.74 1.69
N ASN A 22 11.14 11.32 0.70
CA ASN A 22 11.11 11.91 -0.64
C ASN A 22 11.15 10.79 -1.68
N ASN A 23 10.01 10.13 -1.88
CA ASN A 23 9.70 9.48 -3.16
C ASN A 23 8.19 9.24 -3.27
N LEU A 24 7.41 10.32 -3.33
CA LEU A 24 6.17 10.27 -4.10
C LEU A 24 6.52 10.77 -5.50
N ASN A 25 6.44 9.87 -6.48
CA ASN A 25 6.39 10.23 -7.89
C ASN A 25 5.17 11.14 -8.09
N SER A 26 5.40 12.45 -8.07
CA SER A 26 4.43 13.42 -8.56
C SER A 26 4.44 13.29 -10.08
N HIS A 27 3.34 12.80 -10.65
CA HIS A 27 3.04 12.97 -12.07
C HIS A 27 2.86 14.47 -12.33
N SER A 28 3.97 15.17 -12.52
CA SER A 28 4.00 16.52 -13.05
C SER A 28 4.09 16.42 -14.56
N ASP A 29 3.01 16.77 -15.26
CA ASP A 29 3.12 17.35 -16.59
C ASP A 29 1.83 18.08 -17.02
N LEU A 30 2.05 19.26 -17.60
CA LEU A 30 1.13 20.26 -18.20
C LEU A 30 0.32 21.15 -17.24
N ASN A 31 0.80 22.37 -16.96
CA ASN A 31 0.80 23.47 -17.93
C ASN A 31 1.46 24.73 -17.35
N SER A 32 2.34 25.33 -18.16
CA SER A 32 3.04 26.57 -17.84
C SER A 32 2.14 27.80 -18.01
N LYS A 33 2.39 28.80 -17.16
CA LYS A 33 2.07 30.25 -17.28
C LYS A 33 0.60 30.68 -17.17
N HIS A 34 0.27 31.24 -16.01
CA HIS A 34 -0.02 32.69 -15.91
C HIS A 34 0.16 33.15 -14.45
N SER A 35 1.22 33.91 -14.19
CA SER A 35 1.35 34.68 -12.96
C SER A 35 0.39 35.88 -13.04
N ILE A 36 -0.63 35.91 -12.20
CA ILE A 36 -1.33 37.14 -11.83
C ILE A 36 -1.06 37.31 -10.34
N GLU A 37 -0.49 38.46 -9.99
CA GLU A 37 -0.20 38.86 -8.61
C GLU A 37 -1.45 38.72 -7.73
N GLU A 38 -1.41 37.82 -6.75
CA GLU A 38 -2.49 37.65 -5.79
C GLU A 38 -2.06 38.27 -4.45
N LYS A 39 -2.65 39.42 -4.17
CA LYS A 39 -2.54 40.14 -2.91
C LYS A 39 -3.28 39.37 -1.82
N ASP A 40 -2.50 38.85 -0.87
CA ASP A 40 -2.84 38.57 0.52
C ASP A 40 -4.28 38.11 0.81
N SER A 41 -4.53 36.82 0.58
CA SER A 41 -5.46 36.06 1.40
C SER A 41 -4.91 34.65 1.55
N ASN A 42 -4.93 34.09 2.76
CA ASN A 42 -4.52 32.71 3.05
C ASN A 42 -5.48 31.66 2.44
N VAL A 43 -6.03 31.95 1.26
CA VAL A 43 -6.96 31.10 0.51
C VAL A 43 -6.21 30.57 -0.69
N LYS A 44 -5.67 29.35 -0.56
CA LYS A 44 -5.17 28.60 -1.70
C LYS A 44 -6.38 28.14 -2.53
N VAL A 45 -6.72 28.89 -3.57
CA VAL A 45 -7.75 28.47 -4.54
C VAL A 45 -7.17 27.32 -5.37
N ILE A 46 -7.55 26.09 -5.02
CA ILE A 46 -7.29 24.93 -5.87
C ILE A 46 -8.36 24.95 -6.95
N TYR A 47 -8.00 25.37 -8.16
CA TYR A 47 -8.85 25.16 -9.33
C TYR A 47 -8.87 23.65 -9.60
N GLU A 48 -9.84 22.95 -9.03
CA GLU A 48 -10.12 21.57 -9.38
C GLU A 48 -10.33 21.50 -10.90
N ALA A 49 -9.82 20.45 -11.53
CA ALA A 49 -9.79 20.32 -12.99
C ALA A 49 -11.14 20.75 -13.60
N THR A 50 -11.14 21.49 -14.70
CA THR A 50 -12.32 22.01 -15.42
C THR A 50 -13.33 20.93 -15.88
N ARG A 51 -13.11 19.67 -15.49
CA ARG A 51 -13.93 18.47 -15.73
C ARG A 51 -14.21 17.69 -14.43
N SER A 52 -14.12 18.32 -13.26
CA SER A 52 -14.46 17.68 -11.99
C SER A 52 -15.90 17.18 -12.03
N VAL A 53 -16.10 15.91 -11.64
CA VAL A 53 -17.43 15.30 -11.51
C VAL A 53 -18.27 15.94 -10.40
N CYS A 54 -17.64 16.75 -9.53
CA CYS A 54 -18.26 17.44 -8.41
C CYS A 54 -18.81 18.83 -8.79
N TYR A 55 -18.72 19.24 -10.06
CA TYR A 55 -19.26 20.51 -10.54
C TYR A 55 -20.08 20.34 -11.81
N THR A 56 -21.27 20.94 -11.85
CA THR A 56 -22.13 20.99 -13.03
C THR A 56 -22.59 22.42 -13.27
N LYS A 57 -22.31 22.96 -14.48
CA LYS A 57 -22.69 24.34 -14.87
C LYS A 57 -22.23 25.43 -13.87
N GLY A 58 -21.04 25.27 -13.29
CA GLY A 58 -20.48 26.23 -12.33
C GLY A 58 -21.06 26.13 -10.91
N GLN A 59 -21.93 25.15 -10.64
CA GLN A 59 -22.45 24.85 -9.31
C GLN A 59 -21.80 23.58 -8.77
N ALA A 60 -21.41 23.61 -7.50
CA ALA A 60 -20.94 22.43 -6.78
C ALA A 60 -22.11 21.46 -6.56
N ILE A 61 -21.85 20.18 -6.77
CA ILE A 61 -22.79 19.07 -6.52
C ILE A 61 -22.12 18.02 -5.64
N GLU A 62 -22.92 17.23 -4.92
CA GLU A 62 -22.41 16.07 -4.20
C GLU A 62 -21.84 15.05 -5.20
N CYS A 63 -20.65 14.54 -4.90
CA CYS A 63 -19.97 13.53 -5.69
C CYS A 63 -19.39 12.49 -4.75
N SER A 64 -19.21 11.28 -5.27
CA SER A 64 -18.55 10.19 -4.57
C SER A 64 -17.47 9.59 -5.47
N PRO A 65 -16.38 9.06 -4.89
CA PRO A 65 -15.41 8.29 -5.65
C PRO A 65 -16.10 7.05 -6.25
N PRO A 66 -15.58 6.51 -7.37
CA PRO A 66 -16.09 5.27 -7.91
C PRO A 66 -15.95 4.13 -6.89
N PHE A 67 -16.87 3.18 -6.95
CA PHE A 67 -16.77 1.96 -6.16
C PHE A 67 -15.57 1.13 -6.64
N THR A 68 -14.68 0.76 -5.70
CA THR A 68 -13.44 0.02 -6.01
C THR A 68 -13.11 -0.99 -4.91
N ASN A 69 -12.39 -2.05 -5.27
CA ASN A 69 -11.81 -2.96 -4.29
C ASN A 69 -10.55 -2.31 -3.69
N ILE A 70 -10.68 -1.72 -2.51
CA ILE A 70 -9.56 -1.06 -1.83
C ILE A 70 -8.45 -2.04 -1.41
N ALA A 71 -8.71 -3.36 -1.40
CA ALA A 71 -7.71 -4.35 -1.01
C ALA A 71 -6.86 -4.85 -2.19
N GLU A 72 -7.27 -4.60 -3.44
CA GLU A 72 -6.55 -5.09 -4.61
C GLU A 72 -5.11 -4.52 -4.67
N SER A 73 -4.14 -5.40 -4.95
CA SER A 73 -2.71 -5.07 -5.01
C SER A 73 -2.11 -4.46 -3.72
N ILE A 74 -2.78 -4.61 -2.58
CA ILE A 74 -2.22 -4.21 -1.29
C ILE A 74 -1.40 -5.35 -0.68
N ASP A 75 -0.22 -5.02 -0.18
CA ASP A 75 0.62 -5.95 0.59
C ASP A 75 -0.02 -6.27 1.95
N ILE A 76 -0.37 -7.54 2.15
CA ILE A 76 -0.96 -8.02 3.40
C ILE A 76 0.11 -8.57 4.34
N LYS A 77 0.09 -8.09 5.58
CA LYS A 77 0.88 -8.64 6.69
C LYS A 77 0.07 -9.70 7.43
N ALA A 78 0.34 -10.97 7.16
CA ALA A 78 -0.24 -12.07 7.92
C ALA A 78 0.56 -12.34 9.20
N THR A 79 -0.13 -12.72 10.26
CA THR A 79 0.50 -13.18 11.51
C THR A 79 1.01 -14.61 11.41
N SER A 80 0.49 -15.39 10.46
CA SER A 80 0.87 -16.77 10.19
C SER A 80 0.74 -17.06 8.69
N THR A 81 1.73 -17.75 8.15
CA THR A 81 1.73 -18.30 6.78
C THR A 81 2.48 -19.62 6.84
N CYS A 82 1.90 -20.70 6.33
CA CYS A 82 2.57 -22.01 6.35
C CYS A 82 3.83 -21.97 5.47
N GLY A 83 4.80 -22.86 5.73
CA GLY A 83 6.06 -22.85 4.98
C GLY A 83 7.04 -21.74 5.41
N GLN A 84 6.64 -20.84 6.31
CA GLN A 84 7.47 -19.73 6.74
C GLN A 84 8.74 -20.25 7.44
N PHE A 85 9.85 -19.52 7.31
CA PHE A 85 11.16 -19.89 7.85
C PHE A 85 11.71 -21.23 7.31
N GLY A 86 11.23 -21.69 6.16
CA GLY A 86 11.67 -22.95 5.54
C GLY A 86 11.13 -24.20 6.26
N GLN A 87 10.14 -24.04 7.14
CA GLN A 87 9.49 -25.16 7.82
C GLN A 87 8.35 -25.67 6.96
N SER A 88 8.59 -26.78 6.26
CA SER A 88 7.55 -27.42 5.47
C SER A 88 6.51 -28.10 6.37
N GLU A 89 5.24 -27.88 6.05
CA GLU A 89 4.09 -28.41 6.78
C GLU A 89 3.20 -29.23 5.83
N GLU A 90 2.56 -30.29 6.33
CA GLU A 90 1.51 -31.00 5.59
C GLU A 90 0.15 -30.36 5.88
N ILE A 91 -0.53 -29.89 4.84
CA ILE A 91 -1.89 -29.35 4.92
C ILE A 91 -2.86 -30.30 4.23
N CYS A 92 -3.96 -30.66 4.92
CA CYS A 92 -4.92 -31.62 4.41
C CYS A 92 -6.32 -31.02 4.30
N ARG A 93 -6.97 -31.24 3.17
CA ARG A 93 -8.37 -30.89 2.90
C ARG A 93 -9.19 -32.14 2.60
N TYR A 94 -10.47 -32.10 2.95
CA TYR A 94 -11.42 -33.14 2.58
C TYR A 94 -12.18 -32.72 1.33
N VAL A 95 -12.06 -33.50 0.24
CA VAL A 95 -12.72 -33.25 -1.03
C VAL A 95 -13.52 -34.50 -1.39
N LEU A 96 -14.84 -34.37 -1.53
CA LEU A 96 -15.74 -35.49 -1.86
C LEU A 96 -15.56 -36.74 -0.98
N GLY A 97 -15.29 -36.54 0.31
CA GLY A 97 -15.07 -37.63 1.28
C GLY A 97 -13.67 -38.23 1.27
N GLN A 98 -12.76 -37.77 0.40
CA GLN A 98 -11.35 -38.18 0.39
C GLN A 98 -10.47 -37.12 1.04
N ARG A 99 -9.52 -37.55 1.87
CA ARG A 99 -8.48 -36.66 2.42
C ARG A 99 -7.39 -36.46 1.36
N LYS A 100 -7.24 -35.23 0.88
CA LYS A 100 -6.16 -34.81 -0.02
C LYS A 100 -5.21 -33.93 0.77
N CYS A 101 -3.94 -34.33 0.84
CA CYS A 101 -2.90 -33.56 1.49
C CYS A 101 -1.95 -32.97 0.47
N ASP A 102 -1.55 -31.73 0.71
CA ASP A 102 -0.57 -30.98 -0.05
C ASP A 102 0.55 -30.58 0.93
N ILE A 103 1.77 -30.45 0.43
CA ILE A 103 2.87 -29.89 1.20
C ILE A 103 2.82 -28.37 1.06
N CYS A 104 2.80 -27.67 2.19
CA CYS A 104 3.06 -26.24 2.24
C CYS A 104 4.53 -26.02 2.62
N ASP A 105 5.34 -25.67 1.64
CA ASP A 105 6.69 -25.17 1.80
C ASP A 105 6.70 -23.64 1.66
N SER A 106 7.87 -23.00 1.79
CA SER A 106 7.98 -21.54 1.64
C SER A 106 7.74 -21.05 0.19
N SER A 107 7.17 -21.87 -0.68
CA SER A 107 6.88 -21.52 -2.06
C SER A 107 5.80 -20.45 -2.15
N GLU A 108 5.75 -19.77 -3.29
CA GLU A 108 4.76 -18.72 -3.57
C GLU A 108 3.31 -19.22 -3.52
N LYS A 109 3.09 -20.55 -3.53
CA LYS A 109 1.77 -21.19 -3.61
C LYS A 109 0.79 -20.75 -2.51
N PHE A 110 1.29 -20.39 -1.34
CA PHE A 110 0.46 -19.95 -0.19
C PHE A 110 0.87 -18.57 0.34
N GLY A 111 1.55 -17.77 -0.48
CA GLY A 111 2.02 -16.44 -0.09
C GLY A 111 0.88 -15.44 0.14
N THR A 112 1.12 -14.45 1.00
CA THR A 112 0.11 -13.42 1.33
C THR A 112 -0.27 -12.53 0.16
N HIS A 113 0.57 -12.46 -0.88
CA HIS A 113 0.30 -11.72 -2.12
C HIS A 113 -0.89 -12.30 -2.90
N LEU A 114 -1.21 -13.60 -2.72
CA LEU A 114 -2.36 -14.27 -3.36
C LEU A 114 -3.71 -13.90 -2.72
N LEU A 115 -3.72 -13.06 -1.68
CA LEU A 115 -4.97 -12.58 -1.07
C LEU A 115 -5.55 -11.37 -1.81
N THR A 116 -4.71 -10.64 -2.53
CA THR A 116 -5.03 -9.34 -3.14
C THR A 116 -4.63 -9.27 -4.61
N ASP A 117 -4.17 -10.37 -5.18
CA ASP A 117 -3.86 -10.50 -6.59
C ASP A 117 -5.13 -10.53 -7.45
N ARG A 118 -4.93 -10.53 -8.77
CA ARG A 118 -6.02 -10.65 -9.71
C ARG A 118 -6.53 -12.09 -9.73
N HIS A 119 -7.69 -12.31 -9.12
CA HIS A 119 -8.34 -13.62 -9.14
C HIS A 119 -8.66 -14.09 -10.58
N GLN A 120 -8.17 -15.27 -10.94
CA GLN A 120 -8.51 -15.98 -12.18
C GLN A 120 -9.17 -17.32 -11.83
N MET A 121 -10.43 -17.51 -12.25
CA MET A 121 -11.23 -18.71 -11.90
C MET A 121 -10.62 -20.04 -12.38
N ASN A 122 -9.70 -20.01 -13.35
CA ASN A 122 -9.14 -21.21 -13.97
C ASN A 122 -7.74 -21.59 -13.44
N ASN A 123 -7.22 -20.89 -12.44
CA ASN A 123 -5.88 -21.16 -11.88
C ASN A 123 -5.91 -22.12 -10.67
N GLU A 124 -6.89 -23.02 -10.60
CA GLU A 124 -6.97 -24.05 -9.55
C GLU A 124 -6.05 -25.26 -9.79
#